data_AF-A0AAW9IJ03-F1
#
_entry.id   AF-A0AAW9IJ03-F1
#
_cell.length_a   1.000
_cell.length_b   1.000
_cell.length_c   1.000
_cell.angle_alpha   90.00
_cell.angle_beta   90.00
_cell.angle_gamma   90.00
#
_symmetry.space_group_name_H-M   'P 1'
#
loop_
_entity.id
_entity.type
_entity.pdbx_description
1 polymer ?
#
loop_
_entity_poly.entity_id
_entity_poly.type
_entity_poly.pdbx_seq_one_letter_code
_entity_poly.pdbx_strand_id
1 'polypeptide(L)'
;IDELNRCEHAVQQELMNLILNREINGYKLADNVKIVAAMNPSNKYDGFEDSDYQVVDMDRAQEDRFVWVELSSDIKEWIKWAMSNDGNIHDHIIEFLSTFPEYLSTPNSKESIKSTPRSWERVAKAYNIYVKNNNKYSTDIFYNVVKGNVGVSIA
;
A
#
# COMPACT_ATOMS: atom_id res chain seq x y z
N ILE A 1 -14.84 1.07 -1.12
CA ILE A 1 -14.75 -0.28 -0.53
C ILE A 1 -13.28 -0.66 -0.63
N ASP A 2 -12.66 -1.04 0.48
CA ASP A 2 -11.24 -1.39 0.50
C ASP A 2 -11.09 -2.90 0.76
N GLU A 3 -10.00 -3.49 0.26
CA GLU A 3 -9.70 -4.94 0.35
C GLU A 3 -10.89 -5.83 -0.08
N LEU A 4 -11.51 -5.51 -1.22
CA LEU A 4 -12.74 -6.17 -1.71
C LEU A 4 -12.63 -7.69 -1.77
N ASN A 5 -11.45 -8.19 -2.12
CA ASN A 5 -11.16 -9.62 -2.29
C ASN A 5 -10.65 -10.30 -1.02
N ARG A 6 -10.85 -9.71 0.17
CA ARG A 6 -10.55 -10.34 1.47
C ARG A 6 -11.78 -10.63 2.32
N CYS A 7 -12.98 -10.36 1.81
CA CYS A 7 -14.21 -10.59 2.55
C CYS A 7 -14.71 -12.03 2.41
N GLU A 8 -15.52 -12.47 3.38
CA GLU A 8 -16.23 -13.75 3.32
C GLU A 8 -17.12 -13.83 2.07
N HIS A 9 -17.28 -15.03 1.50
CA HIS A 9 -18.01 -15.22 0.24
C HIS A 9 -19.43 -14.63 0.27
N ALA A 10 -20.16 -14.77 1.39
CA ALA A 10 -21.50 -14.20 1.54
C ALA A 10 -21.49 -12.66 1.43
N VAL A 11 -20.50 -12.00 2.03
CA VAL A 11 -20.33 -10.55 1.95
C VAL A 11 -19.96 -10.13 0.54
N GLN A 12 -19.09 -10.89 -0.13
CA GLN A 12 -18.72 -10.65 -1.52
C GLN A 12 -19.94 -10.68 -2.44
N GLN A 13 -20.84 -11.66 -2.30
CA GLN A 13 -22.06 -11.74 -3.11
C GLN A 13 -22.99 -10.54 -2.91
N GLU A 14 -23.20 -10.10 -1.66
CA GLU A 14 -23.99 -8.90 -1.38
C GLU A 14 -23.34 -7.63 -1.93
N LEU A 15 -22.00 -7.53 -1.86
CA LEU A 15 -21.28 -6.42 -2.49
C LEU A 15 -21.44 -6.44 -4.01
N MET A 16 -21.41 -7.61 -4.66
CA MET A 16 -21.63 -7.71 -6.11
C MET A 16 -23.05 -7.27 -6.50
N ASN A 17 -24.06 -7.62 -5.70
CA ASN A 17 -25.42 -7.14 -5.89
C ASN A 17 -25.49 -5.61 -5.73
N LEU A 18 -24.83 -5.04 -4.73
CA LEU A 18 -24.74 -3.59 -4.54
C LEU A 18 -24.06 -2.89 -5.72
N ILE A 19 -22.96 -3.44 -6.24
CA ILE A 19 -22.22 -2.86 -7.36
C ILE A 19 -23.07 -2.87 -8.63
N LEU A 20 -23.71 -4.01 -8.92
CA LEU A 20 -24.49 -4.20 -10.14
C LEU A 20 -25.82 -3.44 -10.11
N ASN A 21 -26.60 -3.62 -9.04
CA ASN A 21 -27.97 -3.10 -8.95
C ASN A 21 -28.04 -1.72 -8.30
N ARG A 22 -26.94 -1.26 -7.69
CA ARG A 22 -26.91 -0.03 -6.89
C ARG A 22 -27.95 -0.06 -5.77
N GLU A 23 -28.12 -1.22 -5.14
CA GLU A 23 -29.13 -1.44 -4.10
C GLU A 23 -28.61 -2.35 -2.99
N ILE A 24 -28.98 -2.06 -1.75
CA ILE A 24 -28.75 -2.94 -0.60
C ILE A 24 -30.01 -2.97 0.28
N ASN A 25 -30.54 -4.16 0.56
CA ASN A 25 -31.72 -4.35 1.41
C ASN A 25 -32.92 -3.44 1.05
N GLY A 26 -33.25 -3.30 -0.24
CA GLY A 26 -34.35 -2.44 -0.69
C GLY A 26 -34.01 -0.95 -0.79
N TYR A 27 -32.82 -0.53 -0.33
CA TYR A 27 -32.35 0.84 -0.43
C TYR A 27 -31.55 1.04 -1.71
N LYS A 28 -32.11 1.81 -2.65
CA LYS A 28 -31.42 2.18 -3.89
C LYS A 28 -30.49 3.37 -3.67
N LEU A 29 -29.24 3.24 -4.07
CA LEU A 29 -28.26 4.31 -4.04
C LEU A 29 -28.67 5.43 -5.01
N ALA A 30 -28.60 6.67 -4.54
CA ALA A 30 -28.81 7.84 -5.37
C ALA A 30 -27.78 7.92 -6.52
N ASP A 31 -28.13 8.52 -7.65
CA ASP A 31 -27.33 8.52 -8.89
C ASP A 31 -25.96 9.23 -8.75
N ASN A 32 -25.87 10.14 -7.78
CA ASN A 32 -24.64 10.85 -7.44
C ASN A 32 -23.65 10.00 -6.63
N VAL A 33 -24.05 8.83 -6.11
CA VAL A 33 -23.15 7.93 -5.38
C VAL A 33 -22.29 7.14 -6.37
N LYS A 34 -20.96 7.29 -6.26
CA LYS A 34 -20.00 6.52 -7.06
C LYS A 34 -19.39 5.42 -6.21
N ILE A 35 -19.28 4.22 -6.79
CA ILE A 35 -18.69 3.06 -6.11
C ILE A 35 -17.25 2.96 -6.60
N VAL A 36 -16.32 3.02 -5.66
CA VAL A 36 -14.90 2.77 -5.89
C VAL A 36 -14.49 1.61 -5.01
N ALA A 37 -13.84 0.61 -5.58
CA ALA A 37 -13.30 -0.53 -4.87
C ALA A 37 -11.77 -0.60 -5.04
N ALA A 38 -11.08 -1.05 -4.01
CA ALA A 38 -9.65 -1.33 -4.03
C ALA A 38 -9.41 -2.77 -3.59
N MET A 39 -8.35 -3.37 -4.13
CA MET A 39 -7.90 -4.70 -3.78
C MET A 39 -6.40 -4.85 -4.07
N ASN A 40 -5.77 -5.83 -3.43
CA ASN A 40 -4.45 -6.28 -3.85
C ASN A 40 -4.62 -7.39 -4.90
N PRO A 41 -3.82 -7.40 -5.97
CA PRO A 41 -3.93 -8.40 -7.03
C PRO A 41 -3.49 -9.78 -6.53
N SER A 42 -4.26 -10.80 -6.89
CA SER A 42 -3.85 -12.20 -6.71
C SER A 42 -2.87 -12.62 -7.80
N ASN A 43 -2.24 -13.79 -7.60
CA ASN A 43 -1.32 -14.38 -8.58
C ASN A 43 -1.99 -14.87 -9.88
N LYS A 44 -3.32 -14.79 -9.97
CA LYS A 44 -4.08 -15.07 -11.18
C LYS A 44 -3.94 -13.96 -12.24
N TYR A 45 -3.64 -12.73 -11.83
CA TYR A 45 -3.56 -11.58 -12.74
C TYR A 45 -2.17 -11.46 -13.38
N ASP A 46 -2.17 -11.12 -14.67
CA ASP A 46 -0.94 -10.89 -15.44
C ASP A 46 -0.07 -9.83 -14.77
N GLY A 47 1.23 -10.10 -14.62
CA GLY A 47 2.20 -9.21 -13.98
C GLY A 47 2.23 -9.29 -12.44
N PHE A 48 1.39 -10.14 -11.85
CA PHE A 48 1.33 -10.38 -10.39
C PHE A 48 1.54 -11.85 -10.03
N GLU A 49 2.13 -12.66 -10.90
CA GLU A 49 2.28 -14.11 -10.72
C GLU A 49 3.09 -14.47 -9.46
N ASP A 50 4.01 -13.58 -9.05
CA ASP A 50 4.82 -13.69 -7.83
C ASP A 50 4.13 -13.08 -6.57
N SER A 51 2.87 -12.67 -6.69
CA SER A 51 2.08 -12.14 -5.58
C SER A 51 1.89 -13.18 -4.48
N ASP A 52 2.24 -12.80 -3.25
CA ASP A 52 2.04 -13.59 -2.03
C ASP A 52 0.83 -13.11 -1.20
N TYR A 53 0.00 -12.22 -1.77
CA TYR A 53 -1.19 -11.74 -1.09
C TYR A 53 -2.21 -12.87 -0.89
N GLN A 54 -2.60 -13.08 0.37
CA GLN A 54 -3.69 -13.99 0.71
C GLN A 54 -5.03 -13.33 0.41
N VAL A 55 -5.51 -13.46 -0.82
CA VAL A 55 -6.77 -12.89 -1.30
C VAL A 55 -7.62 -13.96 -1.98
N VAL A 56 -8.92 -13.70 -2.11
CA VAL A 56 -9.88 -14.56 -2.80
C VAL A 56 -9.98 -14.13 -4.25
N ASP A 57 -9.71 -15.06 -5.18
CA ASP A 57 -9.84 -14.77 -6.61
C ASP A 57 -11.29 -14.41 -6.98
N MET A 58 -11.43 -13.37 -7.80
CA MET A 58 -12.71 -13.05 -8.42
C MET A 58 -12.92 -13.93 -9.64
N ASP A 59 -14.17 -14.35 -9.86
CA ASP A 59 -14.57 -14.99 -11.11
C ASP A 59 -14.71 -13.94 -12.24
N ARG A 60 -14.76 -14.40 -13.49
CA ARG A 60 -14.86 -13.49 -14.66
C ARG A 60 -16.10 -12.61 -14.63
N ALA A 61 -17.21 -13.08 -14.09
CA ALA A 61 -18.46 -12.31 -14.02
C ALA A 61 -18.39 -11.22 -12.95
N GLN A 62 -17.63 -11.44 -11.88
CA GLN A 62 -17.31 -10.42 -10.90
C GLN A 62 -16.34 -9.39 -11.45
N GLU A 63 -15.32 -9.82 -12.19
CA GLU A 63 -14.32 -8.93 -12.79
C GLU A 63 -14.92 -7.97 -13.83
N ASP A 64 -15.89 -8.43 -14.63
CA ASP A 64 -16.59 -7.66 -15.67
C ASP A 64 -17.47 -6.51 -15.12
N ARG A 65 -17.66 -6.44 -13.80
CA ARG A 65 -18.43 -5.36 -13.13
C ARG A 65 -17.59 -4.11 -12.85
N PHE A 66 -16.30 -4.14 -13.14
CA PHE A 66 -15.38 -3.06 -12.80
C PHE A 66 -14.61 -2.53 -14.02
N VAL A 67 -14.31 -1.24 -13.96
CA VAL A 67 -13.21 -0.66 -14.73
C VAL A 67 -11.97 -0.73 -13.85
N TRP A 68 -10.94 -1.40 -14.36
CA TRP A 68 -9.70 -1.66 -13.62
C TRP A 68 -8.70 -0.52 -13.80
N VAL A 69 -8.14 -0.06 -12.68
CA VAL A 69 -7.06 0.93 -12.65
C VAL A 69 -5.95 0.37 -11.78
N GLU A 70 -4.83 0.02 -12.39
CA GLU A 70 -3.64 -0.44 -11.68
C GLU A 70 -2.90 0.76 -11.08
N LEU A 71 -2.56 0.66 -9.80
CA LEU A 71 -1.79 1.69 -9.09
C LEU A 71 -0.41 1.14 -8.74
N SER A 72 0.62 1.92 -9.06
CA SER A 72 2.00 1.63 -8.73
C SER A 72 2.64 2.81 -7.98
N SER A 73 3.74 2.54 -7.28
CA SER A 73 4.49 3.57 -6.58
C SER A 73 5.44 4.27 -7.53
N ASP A 74 5.33 5.61 -7.62
CA ASP A 74 6.27 6.44 -8.38
C ASP A 74 7.14 7.27 -7.43
N ILE A 75 8.47 7.22 -7.66
CA ILE A 75 9.43 7.90 -6.80
C ILE A 75 9.31 9.44 -6.87
N LYS A 76 9.00 10.01 -8.04
CA LYS A 76 8.92 11.46 -8.19
C LYS A 76 7.69 12.02 -7.49
N GLU A 77 6.54 11.38 -7.64
CA GLU A 77 5.32 11.77 -6.91
C GLU A 77 5.47 11.53 -5.41
N TRP A 78 6.16 10.45 -4.98
CA TRP A 78 6.44 10.24 -3.57
C TRP A 78 7.35 11.33 -2.99
N ILE A 79 8.45 11.69 -3.66
CA ILE A 79 9.35 12.77 -3.23
C ILE A 79 8.60 14.11 -3.17
N LYS A 80 7.78 14.40 -4.18
CA LYS A 80 6.96 15.62 -4.21
C LYS A 80 6.00 15.69 -3.02
N TRP A 81 5.35 14.59 -2.67
CA TRP A 81 4.54 14.49 -1.45
C TRP A 81 5.41 14.62 -0.19
N ALA A 82 6.57 13.97 -0.15
CA ALA A 82 7.49 13.97 0.97
C ALA A 82 8.00 15.39 1.32
N MET A 83 8.21 16.22 0.30
CA MET A 83 8.58 17.64 0.42
C MET A 83 7.41 18.57 0.74
N SER A 84 6.16 18.10 0.64
CA SER A 84 4.97 18.90 0.94
C SER A 84 4.80 19.08 2.46
N ASN A 85 3.98 20.05 2.85
CA ASN A 85 3.63 20.25 4.27
C ASN A 85 2.92 19.02 4.89
N ASP A 86 2.20 18.25 4.07
CA ASP A 86 1.46 17.06 4.53
C ASP A 86 2.40 15.87 4.78
N GLY A 87 3.40 15.69 3.91
CA GLY A 87 4.40 14.62 4.05
C GLY A 87 5.48 14.97 5.08
N ASN A 88 6.06 16.16 4.97
CA ASN A 88 7.10 16.71 5.86
C ASN A 88 8.16 15.67 6.26
N ILE A 89 8.69 14.97 5.27
CA ILE A 89 9.70 13.92 5.44
C ILE A 89 11.07 14.58 5.60
N HIS A 90 11.89 14.02 6.49
CA HIS A 90 13.24 14.55 6.74
C HIS A 90 14.12 14.44 5.49
N ASP A 91 14.88 15.51 5.18
CA ASP A 91 15.71 15.64 3.97
C ASP A 91 16.64 14.44 3.70
N HIS A 92 17.32 13.92 4.73
CA HIS A 92 18.16 12.72 4.57
C HIS A 92 17.44 11.49 4.01
N ILE A 93 16.16 11.29 4.34
CA ILE A 93 15.37 10.17 3.78
C ILE A 93 15.01 10.47 2.32
N ILE A 94 14.68 11.72 2.01
CA ILE A 94 14.40 12.16 0.64
C ILE A 94 15.66 12.02 -0.23
N GLU A 95 16.82 12.43 0.27
CA GLU A 95 18.11 12.31 -0.41
C GLU A 95 18.49 10.85 -0.66
N PHE A 96 18.33 9.98 0.35
CA PHE A 96 18.56 8.55 0.21
C PHE A 96 17.68 7.95 -0.90
N LEU A 97 16.38 8.22 -0.89
CA LEU A 97 15.45 7.69 -1.90
C LEU A 97 15.59 8.35 -3.28
N SER A 98 16.09 9.58 -3.33
CA SER A 98 16.47 10.22 -4.60
C SER A 98 17.68 9.55 -5.22
N THR A 99 18.61 9.06 -4.39
CA THR A 99 19.83 8.37 -4.80
C THR A 99 19.56 6.91 -5.17
N PHE A 100 18.68 6.24 -4.41
CA PHE A 100 18.32 4.83 -4.57
C PHE A 100 16.80 4.66 -4.74
N PRO A 101 16.22 5.11 -5.87
CA PRO A 101 14.79 5.10 -6.11
C PRO A 101 14.16 3.70 -6.06
N GLU A 102 14.92 2.66 -6.39
CA GLU A 102 14.51 1.26 -6.35
C GLU A 102 14.14 0.77 -4.94
N TYR A 103 14.61 1.45 -3.90
CA TYR A 103 14.31 1.10 -2.51
C TYR A 103 13.00 1.68 -2.00
N LEU A 104 12.30 2.53 -2.76
CA LEU A 104 10.98 3.02 -2.36
C LEU A 104 9.96 1.87 -2.20
N SER A 105 10.02 0.89 -3.10
CA SER A 105 9.12 -0.25 -3.13
C SER A 105 9.82 -1.47 -3.69
N THR A 106 9.85 -2.56 -2.92
CA THR A 106 10.53 -3.81 -3.31
C THR A 106 9.56 -5.00 -3.27
N PRO A 107 8.51 -5.02 -4.12
CA PRO A 107 7.48 -6.06 -4.11
C PRO A 107 8.04 -7.46 -4.42
N ASN A 108 9.10 -7.51 -5.24
CA ASN A 108 9.75 -8.75 -5.69
C ASN A 108 10.90 -9.20 -4.76
N SER A 109 11.10 -8.53 -3.63
CA SER A 109 12.10 -8.97 -2.65
C SER A 109 11.70 -10.31 -2.06
N LYS A 110 12.67 -11.22 -1.89
CA LYS A 110 12.51 -12.51 -1.21
C LYS A 110 12.58 -12.38 0.32
N GLU A 111 12.86 -11.19 0.83
CA GLU A 111 12.84 -10.93 2.27
C GLU A 111 11.40 -10.92 2.80
N SER A 112 11.24 -11.31 4.06
CA SER A 112 9.94 -11.27 4.74
C SER A 112 9.41 -9.85 4.96
N ILE A 113 10.31 -8.85 4.98
CA ILE A 113 9.96 -7.44 5.07
C ILE A 113 10.29 -6.79 3.74
N LYS A 114 9.25 -6.28 3.07
CA LYS A 114 9.36 -5.56 1.80
C LYS A 114 9.21 -4.06 2.07
N SER A 115 10.07 -3.25 1.47
CA SER A 115 9.93 -1.80 1.53
C SER A 115 8.70 -1.32 0.75
N THR A 116 8.06 -0.27 1.24
CA THR A 116 6.91 0.39 0.61
C THR A 116 6.97 1.90 0.90
N PRO A 117 6.28 2.75 0.11
CA PRO A 117 6.12 4.16 0.43
C PRO A 117 5.71 4.45 1.88
N ARG A 118 4.80 3.63 2.42
CA ARG A 118 4.31 3.72 3.80
C ARG A 118 5.39 3.37 4.82
N SER A 119 6.25 2.39 4.52
CA SER A 119 7.31 2.00 5.44
C SER A 119 8.41 3.07 5.52
N TRP A 120 8.70 3.77 4.42
CA TRP A 120 9.58 4.93 4.42
C TRP A 120 9.05 6.14 5.21
N GLU A 121 7.74 6.41 5.16
CA GLU A 121 7.13 7.40 6.05
C GLU A 121 7.35 7.02 7.53
N ARG A 122 7.20 5.74 7.88
CA ARG A 122 7.45 5.25 9.26
C ARG A 122 8.92 5.39 9.65
N VAL A 123 9.85 5.05 8.76
CA VAL A 123 11.29 5.26 8.96
C VAL A 123 11.59 6.74 9.20
N ALA A 124 11.01 7.64 8.42
CA ALA A 124 11.21 9.08 8.58
C ALA A 124 10.71 9.59 9.93
N LYS A 125 9.53 9.13 10.40
CA LYS A 125 9.03 9.44 11.74
C LYS A 125 9.96 8.95 12.84
N ALA A 126 10.48 7.72 12.72
CA ALA A 126 11.45 7.17 13.65
C ALA A 126 12.78 7.94 13.64
N TYR A 127 13.26 8.30 12.44
CA TYR A 127 14.49 9.07 12.25
C TYR A 127 14.41 10.45 12.90
N ASN A 128 13.29 11.15 12.71
CA ASN A 128 13.02 12.42 13.38
C ASN A 128 13.09 12.32 14.90
N ILE A 129 12.54 11.24 15.49
CA ILE A 129 12.62 11.00 16.93
C ILE A 129 14.07 10.72 17.34
N TYR A 130 14.78 9.87 16.60
CA TYR A 130 16.16 9.51 16.88
C TYR A 130 17.08 10.74 16.91
N VAL A 131 17.04 11.58 15.87
CA VAL A 131 17.86 12.79 15.75
C VAL A 131 17.53 13.83 16.84
N LYS A 132 16.24 14.04 17.14
CA LYS A 132 15.83 15.01 18.18
C LYS A 132 16.24 14.61 19.60
N ASN A 133 16.49 13.33 19.84
CA ASN A 133 16.78 12.79 21.17
C ASN A 133 18.27 12.46 21.40
N ASN A 134 19.20 13.07 20.64
CA ASN A 134 20.67 13.11 20.84
C ASN A 134 21.21 12.16 21.94
N ASN A 135 21.48 10.89 21.58
CA ASN A 135 22.06 9.83 22.43
C ASN A 135 21.15 9.16 23.47
N LYS A 136 19.85 9.47 23.53
CA LYS A 136 18.89 8.75 24.40
C LYS A 136 18.61 7.33 23.93
N TYR A 137 18.61 7.11 22.62
CA TYR A 137 18.39 5.82 21.99
C TYR A 137 19.68 5.36 21.32
N SER A 138 20.05 4.09 21.51
CA SER A 138 21.22 3.54 20.83
C SER A 138 20.96 3.40 19.34
N THR A 139 22.03 3.42 18.55
CA THR A 139 21.98 3.14 17.11
C THR A 139 21.35 1.79 16.82
N ASP A 140 21.57 0.77 17.67
CA ASP A 140 20.99 -0.56 17.50
C ASP A 140 19.46 -0.56 17.57
N ILE A 141 18.87 0.26 18.46
CA ILE A 141 17.41 0.39 18.53
C ILE A 141 16.90 1.01 17.24
N PHE A 142 17.54 2.09 16.78
CA PHE A 142 17.14 2.75 15.54
C PHE A 142 17.30 1.83 14.33
N TYR A 143 18.42 1.11 14.22
CA TYR A 143 18.67 0.11 13.18
C TYR A 143 17.57 -0.96 13.15
N ASN A 144 17.16 -1.50 14.30
CA ASN A 144 16.08 -2.49 14.34
C ASN A 144 14.73 -1.92 13.86
N VAL A 145 14.45 -0.63 14.12
CA VAL A 145 13.25 0.04 13.60
C VAL A 145 13.33 0.19 12.08
N VAL A 146 14.48 0.58 11.54
CA VAL A 146 14.69 0.69 10.08
C VAL A 146 14.52 -0.69 9.44
N LYS A 147 15.29 -1.69 9.90
CA LYS A 147 15.22 -3.08 9.43
C LYS A 147 13.82 -3.66 9.46
N GLY A 148 13.05 -3.39 10.52
CA GLY A 148 11.67 -3.86 10.63
C GLY A 148 10.69 -3.24 9.63
N ASN A 149 11.06 -2.14 8.96
CA ASN A 149 10.23 -1.45 7.97
C ASN A 149 10.70 -1.64 6.53
N VAL A 150 12.01 -1.77 6.29
CA VAL A 150 12.57 -1.83 4.92
C VAL A 150 13.31 -3.13 4.61
N GLY A 151 13.49 -4.02 5.58
CA GLY A 151 14.25 -5.25 5.40
C GLY A 151 15.73 -5.10 5.75
N VAL A 152 16.47 -6.21 5.71
CA VAL A 152 17.87 -6.32 6.12
C VAL A 152 18.82 -5.78 5.06
N SER A 153 18.51 -5.99 3.78
CA SER A 153 19.37 -5.51 2.68
C SER A 153 19.42 -3.98 2.56
N ILE A 154 18.36 -3.29 3.01
CA ILE A 154 18.25 -1.83 2.90
C ILE A 154 18.73 -1.11 4.17
N ALA A 155 18.54 -1.72 5.35
CA ALA A 155 18.84 -1.11 6.65
C ALA A 155 20.33 -1.06 6.98
#